data_AF-L5LL06-F1
#
_entry.id   AF-L5LL06-F1
#
_cell.length_a   1.000
_cell.length_b   1.000
_cell.length_c   1.000
_cell.angle_alpha   90.00
_cell.angle_beta   90.00
_cell.angle_gamma   90.00
#
_symmetry.space_group_name_H-M   'P 1'
#
loop_
_entity.id
_entity.type
_entity.pdbx_description
1 polymer ?
#
loop_
_entity_poly.entity_id
_entity_poly.type
_entity_poly.pdbx_seq_one_letter_code
_entity_poly.pdbx_strand_id
1 'polypeptide(L)'
;MCTGRPGWLTVSLRVGKYKKTHKNIMINLMDILEVDTKKQIVRVEPLVTMGQVTALLTSIGWTLPVLPELDDLTVGGLIMGTGIESSSHKYGLFQHICTAYELVLADGSFVRCTPLNSIGNYYKPWFFKHVENYLKTNREGLEYIPLRHYYHRHTRSIFWELQDIIPFGNNPIFRYLFGWMVPPKISLLKLTQGETLRKLYEQHHVVQDMLVPMKCMMQALHTFHNDIHVYPIWLCPFILPSQPGLVHPKGDETELYVDIGAYGEPRVKHFEARSCMRQLEKFVRSVHGFQMLYADCYMNREEFWEMFDGSLYHKLREQLNCQDAFPEVYDKICKAARH
;
A
#
# COMPACT_ATOMS: atom_id res chain seq x y z
N MET A 1 -12.93 2.58 -36.96
CA MET A 1 -11.68 3.16 -37.53
C MET A 1 -10.59 2.11 -37.48
N CYS A 2 -9.60 2.17 -38.38
CA CYS A 2 -8.42 1.30 -38.34
C CYS A 2 -7.19 2.02 -38.93
N THR A 3 -5.99 1.47 -38.73
CA THR A 3 -4.78 2.04 -39.36
C THR A 3 -4.92 2.06 -40.87
N GLY A 4 -4.48 3.15 -41.49
CA GLY A 4 -4.45 3.31 -42.95
C GLY A 4 -3.25 2.64 -43.61
N ARG A 5 -2.35 2.00 -42.84
CA ARG A 5 -1.20 1.25 -43.36
C ARG A 5 -1.67 0.23 -44.41
N PRO A 6 -1.19 0.29 -45.66
CA PRO A 6 -1.53 -0.67 -46.71
C PRO A 6 -1.26 -2.12 -46.31
N GLY A 7 -2.07 -3.06 -46.80
CA GLY A 7 -1.92 -4.49 -46.49
C GLY A 7 -0.61 -5.10 -46.99
N TRP A 8 -0.07 -4.61 -48.11
CA TRP A 8 1.21 -5.08 -48.65
C TRP A 8 2.42 -4.72 -47.78
N LEU A 9 2.28 -3.73 -46.87
CA LEU A 9 3.29 -3.40 -45.87
C LEU A 9 3.17 -4.25 -44.59
N THR A 10 2.19 -5.15 -44.50
CA THR A 10 2.04 -6.03 -43.35
C THR A 10 2.73 -7.37 -43.61
N VAL A 11 3.36 -7.93 -42.58
CA VAL A 11 4.03 -9.24 -42.66
C VAL A 11 3.01 -10.39 -42.85
N SER A 12 1.73 -10.16 -42.53
CA SER A 12 0.69 -11.17 -42.71
C SER A 12 0.31 -11.33 -44.18
N LEU A 13 0.31 -12.58 -44.67
CA LEU A 13 -0.23 -12.93 -45.98
C LEU A 13 -1.76 -12.79 -46.07
N ARG A 14 -2.45 -12.53 -44.95
CA ARG A 14 -3.92 -12.41 -44.92
C ARG A 14 -4.36 -11.01 -45.31
N VAL A 15 -5.33 -10.95 -46.23
CA VAL A 15 -5.94 -9.68 -46.65
C VAL A 15 -6.94 -9.20 -45.59
N GLY A 16 -6.66 -8.05 -44.97
CA GLY A 16 -7.56 -7.42 -44.00
C GLY A 16 -8.82 -6.83 -44.64
N LYS A 17 -9.85 -7.66 -44.88
CA LYS A 17 -11.14 -7.23 -45.47
C LYS A 17 -11.79 -6.05 -44.73
N TYR A 18 -11.59 -5.97 -43.41
CA TYR A 18 -12.10 -4.88 -42.57
C TYR A 18 -11.64 -3.49 -43.01
N LYS A 19 -10.46 -3.36 -43.65
CA LYS A 19 -9.94 -2.07 -44.16
C LYS A 19 -10.79 -1.49 -45.30
N LYS A 20 -11.63 -2.29 -45.95
CA LYS A 20 -12.57 -1.81 -46.99
C LYS A 20 -13.80 -1.14 -46.40
N THR A 21 -14.22 -1.55 -45.20
CA THR A 21 -15.45 -1.06 -44.56
C THR A 21 -15.18 -0.05 -43.46
N HIS A 22 -14.00 -0.09 -42.84
CA HIS A 22 -13.62 0.82 -41.76
C HIS A 22 -12.95 2.08 -42.29
N LYS A 23 -13.18 3.22 -41.62
CA LYS A 23 -12.42 4.45 -41.88
C LYS A 23 -10.94 4.22 -41.60
N ASN A 24 -10.14 4.33 -42.66
CA ASN A 24 -8.68 4.25 -42.60
C ASN A 24 -8.10 5.57 -42.09
N ILE A 25 -7.32 5.50 -41.02
CA ILE A 25 -6.64 6.64 -40.41
C ILE A 25 -5.18 6.61 -40.84
N MET A 26 -4.78 7.58 -41.65
CA MET A 26 -3.38 7.73 -42.06
C MET A 26 -2.57 8.21 -40.86
N ILE A 27 -1.60 7.40 -40.46
CA ILE A 27 -0.67 7.70 -39.38
C ILE A 27 0.74 7.65 -39.97
N ASN A 28 1.52 8.69 -39.72
CA ASN A 28 2.90 8.81 -40.17
C ASN A 28 3.81 8.99 -38.96
N LEU A 29 3.80 7.98 -38.09
CA LEU A 29 4.53 7.98 -36.82
C LEU A 29 5.57 6.85 -36.88
N MET A 30 6.72 7.12 -37.50
CA MET A 30 7.79 6.16 -37.86
C MET A 30 9.15 6.48 -37.23
N ASP A 31 9.21 7.42 -36.29
CA ASP A 31 10.44 7.95 -35.73
C ASP A 31 10.81 7.33 -34.37
N ILE A 32 12.12 7.13 -34.17
CA ILE A 32 12.68 6.92 -32.84
C ILE A 32 12.86 8.31 -32.22
N LEU A 33 12.13 8.58 -31.15
CA LEU A 33 12.01 9.92 -30.57
C LEU A 33 13.14 10.24 -29.58
N GLU A 34 13.54 9.25 -28.78
CA GLU A 34 14.49 9.45 -27.69
C GLU A 34 15.16 8.14 -27.29
N VAL A 35 16.47 8.19 -26.98
CA VAL A 35 17.20 7.11 -26.31
C VAL A 35 17.83 7.68 -25.04
N ASP A 36 17.35 7.24 -23.88
CA ASP A 36 17.89 7.62 -22.57
C ASP A 36 18.69 6.45 -21.99
N THR A 37 20.02 6.50 -22.16
CA THR A 37 20.94 5.46 -21.67
C THR A 37 21.08 5.43 -20.16
N LYS A 38 20.76 6.54 -19.46
CA LYS A 38 20.77 6.58 -17.99
C LYS A 38 19.56 5.87 -17.41
N LYS A 39 18.38 6.10 -18.00
CA LYS A 39 17.13 5.43 -17.59
C LYS A 39 16.93 4.07 -18.25
N GLN A 40 17.76 3.72 -19.24
CA GLN A 40 17.66 2.48 -20.02
C GLN A 40 16.31 2.36 -20.76
N ILE A 41 15.86 3.47 -21.37
CA ILE A 41 14.57 3.53 -22.08
C ILE A 41 14.80 4.05 -23.50
N VAL A 42 14.11 3.44 -24.45
CA VAL A 42 13.93 3.98 -25.81
C VAL A 42 12.46 4.36 -26.02
N ARG A 43 12.22 5.58 -26.52
CA ARG A 43 10.89 6.06 -26.87
C ARG A 43 10.75 6.05 -28.39
N VAL A 44 9.77 5.33 -28.88
CA VAL A 44 9.55 5.09 -30.32
C VAL A 44 8.09 5.32 -30.68
N GLU A 45 7.88 5.73 -31.92
CA GLU A 45 6.56 5.78 -32.50
C GLU A 45 6.06 4.39 -32.95
N PRO A 46 4.74 4.18 -33.06
CA PRO A 46 4.18 2.83 -33.24
C PRO A 46 4.53 2.16 -34.57
N LEU A 47 4.90 2.90 -35.62
CA LEU A 47 5.30 2.33 -36.91
C LEU A 47 6.82 2.19 -37.07
N VAL A 48 7.62 2.50 -36.04
CA VAL A 48 9.04 2.15 -36.04
C VAL A 48 9.18 0.63 -36.19
N THR A 49 10.03 0.20 -37.11
CA THR A 49 10.30 -1.21 -37.38
C THR A 49 11.39 -1.76 -36.45
N MET A 50 11.42 -3.08 -36.26
CA MET A 50 12.48 -3.72 -35.49
C MET A 50 13.84 -3.43 -36.11
N GLY A 51 13.98 -3.49 -37.44
CA GLY A 51 15.23 -3.14 -38.12
C GLY A 51 15.76 -1.74 -37.74
N GLN A 52 14.87 -0.74 -37.66
CA GLN A 52 15.25 0.61 -37.21
C GLN A 52 15.73 0.62 -35.75
N VAL A 53 14.99 -0.03 -34.84
CA VAL A 53 15.34 -0.06 -33.40
C VAL A 53 16.66 -0.79 -33.18
N THR A 54 16.82 -1.98 -33.77
CA THR A 54 18.01 -2.82 -33.57
C THR A 54 19.25 -2.15 -34.14
N ALA A 55 19.16 -1.53 -35.32
CA ALA A 55 20.28 -0.80 -35.92
C ALA A 55 20.76 0.35 -35.02
N LEU A 56 19.84 1.15 -34.48
CA LEU A 56 20.18 2.24 -33.58
C LEU A 56 20.76 1.72 -32.26
N LEU A 57 20.05 0.84 -31.55
CA LEU A 57 20.48 0.37 -30.23
C LEU A 57 21.81 -0.38 -30.28
N THR A 58 22.03 -1.19 -31.31
CA THR A 58 23.30 -1.93 -31.49
C THR A 58 24.47 -0.97 -31.70
N SER A 59 24.28 0.14 -32.43
CA SER A 59 25.32 1.15 -32.67
C SER A 59 25.85 1.82 -31.39
N ILE A 60 25.06 1.77 -30.30
CA ILE A 60 25.41 2.34 -28.99
C ILE A 60 25.62 1.26 -27.91
N GLY A 61 25.66 -0.03 -28.29
CA GLY A 61 25.92 -1.14 -27.37
C GLY A 61 24.72 -1.57 -26.50
N TRP A 62 23.49 -1.30 -26.92
CA TRP A 62 22.26 -1.66 -26.23
C TRP A 62 21.41 -2.65 -27.03
N THR A 63 20.50 -3.35 -26.35
CA THR A 63 19.48 -4.20 -26.97
C THR A 63 18.17 -4.15 -26.17
N LEU A 64 17.07 -4.60 -26.79
CA LEU A 64 15.80 -4.79 -26.08
C LEU A 64 15.81 -6.13 -25.32
N PRO A 65 15.11 -6.23 -24.17
CA PRO A 65 15.00 -7.51 -23.46
C PRO A 65 14.29 -8.60 -24.26
N VAL A 66 13.36 -8.24 -25.16
CA VAL A 66 12.69 -9.12 -26.13
C VAL A 66 12.89 -8.52 -27.52
N LEU A 67 13.57 -9.25 -28.42
CA LEU A 67 14.02 -8.75 -29.71
C LEU A 67 13.56 -9.66 -30.87
N PRO A 68 12.36 -9.48 -31.43
CA PRO A 68 11.85 -10.33 -32.51
C PRO A 68 12.75 -10.35 -33.76
N GLU A 69 12.82 -11.51 -34.42
CA GLU A 69 13.73 -11.78 -35.55
C GLU A 69 13.49 -10.94 -36.82
N LEU A 70 12.24 -10.58 -37.13
CA LEU A 70 11.90 -9.98 -38.42
C LEU A 70 11.95 -8.45 -38.39
N ASP A 71 12.82 -7.86 -39.22
CA ASP A 71 13.07 -6.42 -39.28
C ASP A 71 11.82 -5.58 -39.60
N ASP A 72 10.93 -6.06 -40.47
CA ASP A 72 9.74 -5.33 -40.92
C ASP A 72 8.59 -5.30 -39.89
N LEU A 73 8.73 -6.02 -38.78
CA LEU A 73 7.76 -5.96 -37.69
C LEU A 73 7.81 -4.59 -37.03
N THR A 74 6.65 -3.95 -36.91
CA THR A 74 6.54 -2.65 -36.24
C THR A 74 6.29 -2.82 -34.76
N VAL A 75 6.84 -1.94 -33.94
CA VAL A 75 6.67 -1.91 -32.47
C VAL A 75 5.20 -1.95 -32.06
N GLY A 76 4.34 -1.11 -32.66
CA GLY A 76 2.90 -1.11 -32.38
C GLY A 76 2.21 -2.42 -32.79
N GLY A 77 2.70 -3.06 -33.86
CA GLY A 77 2.23 -4.38 -34.28
C GLY A 77 2.57 -5.47 -33.27
N LEU A 78 3.79 -5.45 -32.74
CA LEU A 78 4.25 -6.41 -31.72
C LEU A 78 3.51 -6.24 -30.39
N ILE A 79 3.23 -5.00 -29.99
CA ILE A 79 2.44 -4.70 -28.78
C ILE A 79 1.02 -5.28 -28.92
N MET A 80 0.37 -5.07 -30.06
CA MET A 80 -1.01 -5.53 -30.29
C MET A 80 -1.12 -7.01 -30.67
N GLY A 81 -0.05 -7.59 -31.21
CA GLY A 81 0.01 -8.94 -31.75
C GLY A 81 0.79 -9.94 -30.88
N THR A 82 1.06 -9.60 -29.62
CA THR A 82 1.78 -10.45 -28.65
C THR A 82 3.13 -10.93 -29.17
N GLY A 83 4.05 -10.00 -29.45
CA GLY A 83 5.40 -10.34 -29.93
C GLY A 83 6.14 -11.29 -28.99
N ILE A 84 6.82 -12.29 -29.53
CA ILE A 84 7.64 -13.27 -28.81
C ILE A 84 9.00 -13.43 -29.48
N GLU A 85 9.95 -13.90 -28.70
CA GLU A 85 11.28 -14.35 -29.14
C GLU A 85 11.95 -15.24 -28.08
N SER A 86 13.07 -15.87 -28.41
CA SER A 86 14.03 -16.59 -27.57
C SER A 86 14.12 -16.16 -26.10
N SER A 87 14.24 -14.87 -25.78
CA SER A 87 14.36 -14.36 -24.40
C SER A 87 13.03 -14.21 -23.65
N SER A 88 11.90 -14.49 -24.30
CA SER A 88 10.55 -14.32 -23.73
C SER A 88 10.27 -15.27 -22.56
N HIS A 89 10.99 -16.40 -22.46
CA HIS A 89 10.91 -17.28 -21.29
C HIS A 89 11.35 -16.58 -19.99
N LYS A 90 12.17 -15.52 -20.10
CA LYS A 90 12.64 -14.72 -18.96
C LYS A 90 11.88 -13.40 -18.80
N TYR A 91 11.54 -12.73 -19.91
CA TYR A 91 10.99 -11.38 -19.89
C TYR A 91 9.51 -11.29 -20.32
N GLY A 92 8.88 -12.41 -20.68
CA GLY A 92 7.51 -12.46 -21.17
C GLY A 92 7.36 -11.96 -22.62
N LEU A 93 6.16 -11.49 -22.96
CA LEU A 93 5.80 -11.00 -24.29
C LEU A 93 6.34 -9.57 -24.52
N PHE A 94 6.41 -9.12 -25.77
CA PHE A 94 6.94 -7.80 -26.13
C PHE A 94 6.25 -6.63 -25.39
N GLN A 95 4.94 -6.71 -25.14
CA GLN A 95 4.25 -5.67 -24.36
C GLN A 95 4.66 -5.62 -22.88
N HIS A 96 5.21 -6.70 -22.32
CA HIS A 96 5.64 -6.73 -20.91
C HIS A 96 6.94 -5.97 -20.67
N ILE A 97 7.73 -5.71 -21.71
CA ILE A 97 8.95 -4.88 -21.62
C ILE A 97 8.67 -3.39 -21.84
N CYS A 98 7.43 -3.01 -22.17
CA CYS A 98 7.04 -1.61 -22.33
C CYS A 98 6.74 -0.96 -20.98
N THR A 99 7.36 0.18 -20.70
CA THR A 99 7.18 0.92 -19.43
C THR A 99 6.05 1.96 -19.48
N ALA A 100 5.68 2.41 -20.69
CA ALA A 100 4.61 3.37 -20.92
C ALA A 100 4.05 3.25 -22.35
N TYR A 101 2.81 3.69 -22.53
CA TYR A 101 2.17 3.92 -23.82
C TYR A 101 1.60 5.34 -23.88
N GLU A 102 1.63 5.94 -25.06
CA GLU A 102 0.94 7.19 -25.35
C GLU A 102 -0.17 6.87 -26.35
N LEU A 103 -1.42 6.96 -25.89
CA LEU A 103 -2.60 6.52 -26.63
C LEU A 103 -3.51 7.71 -26.93
N VAL A 104 -4.05 7.73 -28.15
CA VAL A 104 -5.15 8.63 -28.52
C VAL A 104 -6.45 7.83 -28.47
N LEU A 105 -7.38 8.25 -27.62
CA LEU A 105 -8.67 7.60 -27.41
C LEU A 105 -9.68 7.97 -28.50
N ALA A 106 -10.83 7.30 -28.50
CA ALA A 106 -11.87 7.48 -29.52
C ALA A 106 -12.48 8.90 -29.54
N ASP A 107 -12.41 9.63 -28.43
CA ASP A 107 -12.84 11.03 -28.31
C ASP A 107 -11.74 12.02 -28.72
N GLY A 108 -10.58 11.54 -29.16
CA GLY A 108 -9.43 12.34 -29.53
C GLY A 108 -8.56 12.77 -28.34
N SER A 109 -8.91 12.38 -27.11
CA SER A 109 -8.09 12.69 -25.93
C SER A 109 -6.79 11.87 -25.92
N PHE A 110 -5.74 12.50 -25.40
CA PHE A 110 -4.43 11.87 -25.21
C PHE A 110 -4.30 11.32 -23.80
N VAL A 111 -3.90 10.06 -23.68
CA VAL A 111 -3.63 9.41 -22.39
C VAL A 111 -2.26 8.73 -22.42
N ARG A 112 -1.44 9.03 -21.41
CA ARG A 112 -0.22 8.27 -21.16
C ARG A 112 -0.51 7.14 -20.17
N CYS A 113 -0.50 5.91 -20.65
CA CYS A 113 -0.70 4.72 -19.84
C CYS A 113 0.64 4.24 -19.30
N THR A 114 0.77 4.22 -17.98
CA THR A 114 1.87 3.58 -17.27
C THR A 114 1.26 2.60 -16.27
N PRO A 115 2.01 1.67 -15.68
CA PRO A 115 1.54 0.87 -14.54
C PRO A 115 1.38 1.72 -13.26
N LEU A 116 0.97 2.99 -13.38
CA LEU A 116 0.84 3.96 -12.32
C LEU A 116 -0.51 3.81 -11.59
N ASN A 117 -0.45 3.50 -10.30
CA ASN A 117 -1.59 3.43 -9.41
C ASN A 117 -1.67 4.71 -8.54
N SER A 118 -2.52 5.65 -8.94
CA SER A 118 -2.87 6.82 -8.12
C SER A 118 -3.81 6.42 -6.98
N ILE A 119 -3.26 6.01 -5.83
CA ILE A 119 -4.01 5.44 -4.69
C ILE A 119 -4.95 6.42 -3.97
N GLY A 120 -4.83 7.71 -4.24
CA GLY A 120 -5.52 8.80 -3.51
C GLY A 120 -6.77 9.34 -4.21
N ASN A 121 -7.13 8.77 -5.36
CA ASN A 121 -8.28 9.25 -6.13
C ASN A 121 -9.58 8.85 -5.42
N TYR A 122 -10.42 9.83 -5.14
CA TYR A 122 -11.59 9.66 -4.27
C TYR A 122 -12.63 8.65 -4.80
N TYR A 123 -12.68 8.47 -6.12
CA TYR A 123 -13.59 7.56 -6.81
C TYR A 123 -13.08 6.11 -6.84
N LYS A 124 -11.83 5.85 -6.43
CA LYS A 124 -11.26 4.50 -6.35
C LYS A 124 -11.65 3.82 -5.03
N PRO A 125 -11.66 2.47 -4.99
CA PRO A 125 -11.73 1.77 -3.72
C PRO A 125 -10.54 2.15 -2.84
N TRP A 126 -10.69 2.00 -1.51
CA TRP A 126 -9.56 2.18 -0.60
C TRP A 126 -8.41 1.25 -0.96
N PHE A 127 -7.18 1.70 -0.77
CA PHE A 127 -5.99 0.98 -1.24
C PHE A 127 -5.90 -0.45 -0.69
N PHE A 128 -6.22 -0.68 0.59
CA PHE A 128 -6.19 -2.03 1.16
C PHE A 128 -7.21 -2.99 0.50
N LYS A 129 -8.34 -2.49 -0.02
CA LYS A 129 -9.32 -3.30 -0.78
C LYS A 129 -8.81 -3.64 -2.18
N HIS A 130 -8.05 -2.73 -2.79
CA HIS A 130 -7.34 -3.01 -4.04
C HIS A 130 -6.33 -4.15 -3.83
N VAL A 131 -5.54 -4.10 -2.76
CA VAL A 131 -4.60 -5.18 -2.40
C VAL A 131 -5.34 -6.49 -2.04
N GLU A 132 -6.42 -6.42 -1.27
CA GLU A 132 -7.26 -7.60 -0.92
C GLU A 132 -7.78 -8.30 -2.19
N ASN A 133 -8.16 -7.54 -3.22
CA ASN A 133 -8.63 -8.11 -4.48
C ASN A 133 -7.51 -8.85 -5.23
N TYR A 134 -6.27 -8.33 -5.23
CA TYR A 134 -5.11 -9.04 -5.79
C TYR A 134 -4.91 -10.39 -5.09
N LEU A 135 -4.96 -10.40 -3.76
CA LEU A 135 -4.79 -11.62 -2.97
C LEU A 135 -5.91 -12.64 -3.21
N LYS A 136 -7.18 -12.20 -3.21
CA LYS A 136 -8.34 -13.08 -3.44
C LYS A 136 -8.38 -13.67 -4.86
N THR A 137 -7.88 -12.94 -5.84
CA THR A 137 -7.83 -13.39 -7.25
C THR A 137 -6.52 -14.08 -7.61
N ASN A 138 -5.62 -14.29 -6.64
CA ASN A 138 -4.29 -14.86 -6.83
C ASN A 138 -3.53 -14.18 -7.98
N ARG A 139 -3.63 -12.85 -8.05
CA ARG A 139 -3.03 -12.03 -9.10
C ARG A 139 -1.77 -11.37 -8.57
N GLU A 140 -0.71 -11.45 -9.36
CA GLU A 140 0.52 -10.67 -9.16
C GLU A 140 0.54 -9.46 -10.09
N GLY A 141 1.22 -8.39 -9.68
CA GLY A 141 1.44 -7.23 -10.53
C GLY A 141 2.34 -6.19 -9.89
N LEU A 142 3.03 -5.43 -10.74
CA LEU A 142 3.84 -4.28 -10.35
C LEU A 142 3.04 -3.00 -10.64
N GLU A 143 2.89 -2.16 -9.62
CA GLU A 143 2.26 -0.85 -9.73
C GLU A 143 3.18 0.23 -9.15
N TYR A 144 3.29 1.35 -9.84
CA TYR A 144 4.02 2.53 -9.35
C TYR A 144 3.05 3.52 -8.71
N ILE A 145 3.34 3.99 -7.49
CA ILE A 145 2.51 4.99 -6.84
C ILE A 145 3.13 6.37 -7.09
N PRO A 146 2.38 7.37 -7.60
CA PRO A 146 2.92 8.73 -7.75
C PRO A 146 3.43 9.26 -6.42
N LEU A 147 4.58 9.95 -6.42
CA LEU A 147 5.26 10.41 -5.22
C LEU A 147 4.36 11.23 -4.28
N ARG A 148 3.59 12.17 -4.85
CA ARG A 148 2.61 12.97 -4.09
C ARG A 148 1.57 12.09 -3.40
N HIS A 149 1.04 11.08 -4.09
CA HIS A 149 0.06 10.16 -3.51
C HIS A 149 0.68 9.30 -2.41
N TYR A 150 1.93 8.86 -2.58
CA TYR A 150 2.64 8.11 -1.56
C TYR A 150 2.88 8.93 -0.29
N TYR A 151 3.39 10.17 -0.42
CA TYR A 151 3.62 11.04 0.74
C TYR A 151 2.33 11.45 1.45
N HIS A 152 1.25 11.69 0.68
CA HIS A 152 -0.05 12.07 1.23
C HIS A 152 -0.97 10.88 1.54
N ARG A 153 -0.47 9.64 1.54
CA ARG A 153 -1.27 8.45 1.87
C ARG A 153 -1.90 8.52 3.26
N HIS A 154 -1.25 9.24 4.16
CA HIS A 154 -1.70 9.45 5.55
C HIS A 154 -2.55 10.70 5.74
N THR A 155 -2.62 11.59 4.75
CA THR A 155 -3.43 12.84 4.83
C THR A 155 -4.93 12.52 4.89
N ARG A 156 -5.35 11.40 4.31
CA ARG A 156 -6.68 10.81 4.48
C ARG A 156 -6.58 9.62 5.43
N SER A 157 -6.30 9.92 6.71
CA SER A 157 -6.05 8.93 7.78
C SER A 157 -7.28 8.04 8.02
N ILE A 158 -7.08 6.89 8.69
CA ILE A 158 -8.17 5.99 9.13
C ILE A 158 -8.96 5.37 7.95
N PHE A 159 -8.40 5.36 6.74
CA PHE A 159 -9.12 4.86 5.57
C PHE A 159 -9.52 3.37 5.65
N TRP A 160 -8.87 2.58 6.51
CA TRP A 160 -9.22 1.19 6.76
C TRP A 160 -10.39 1.04 7.73
N GLU A 161 -10.45 1.79 8.84
CA GLU A 161 -11.60 1.76 9.77
C GLU A 161 -12.83 2.47 9.19
N LEU A 162 -12.68 3.33 8.16
CA LEU A 162 -13.83 3.91 7.48
C LEU A 162 -14.81 2.85 6.95
N GLN A 163 -14.36 1.61 6.73
CA GLN A 163 -15.26 0.52 6.39
C GLN A 163 -16.25 0.23 7.52
N ASP A 164 -15.84 0.35 8.77
CA ASP A 164 -16.71 0.08 9.92
C ASP A 164 -17.68 1.25 10.16
N ILE A 165 -17.26 2.48 9.83
CA ILE A 165 -18.11 3.68 9.94
C ILE A 165 -19.09 3.79 8.75
N ILE A 166 -18.61 3.52 7.53
CA ILE A 166 -19.36 3.60 6.28
C ILE A 166 -19.16 2.28 5.50
N PRO A 167 -19.92 1.21 5.84
CA PRO A 167 -19.76 -0.11 5.23
C PRO A 167 -19.91 -0.13 3.70
N PHE A 168 -20.79 0.72 3.17
CA PHE A 168 -21.01 0.91 1.74
C PHE A 168 -20.02 1.88 1.09
N GLY A 169 -19.00 2.35 1.81
CA GLY A 169 -18.08 3.39 1.36
C GLY A 169 -17.26 3.04 0.11
N ASN A 170 -17.14 1.76 -0.25
CA ASN A 170 -16.54 1.32 -1.51
C ASN A 170 -17.53 1.10 -2.66
N ASN A 171 -18.83 1.33 -2.47
CA ASN A 171 -19.80 1.26 -3.56
C ASN A 171 -19.39 2.28 -4.66
N PRO A 172 -19.30 1.87 -5.94
CA PRO A 172 -18.84 2.76 -7.02
C PRO A 172 -19.67 4.04 -7.16
N ILE A 173 -20.99 3.97 -6.94
CA ILE A 173 -21.89 5.12 -7.01
C ILE A 173 -21.58 6.08 -5.85
N PHE A 174 -21.45 5.56 -4.63
CA PHE A 174 -21.07 6.37 -3.46
C PHE A 174 -19.69 7.03 -3.65
N ARG A 175 -18.70 6.28 -4.13
CA ARG A 175 -17.35 6.77 -4.39
C ARG A 175 -17.32 7.90 -5.40
N TYR A 176 -18.07 7.76 -6.48
CA TYR A 176 -18.15 8.75 -7.52
C TYR A 176 -18.82 10.04 -7.04
N LEU A 177 -19.95 9.93 -6.32
CA LEU A 177 -20.74 11.09 -5.89
C LEU A 177 -20.22 11.76 -4.61
N PHE A 178 -19.78 10.98 -3.62
CA PHE A 178 -19.47 11.44 -2.26
C PHE A 178 -18.06 11.04 -1.77
N GLY A 179 -17.28 10.31 -2.57
CA GLY A 179 -15.94 9.85 -2.16
C GLY A 179 -14.98 11.00 -1.81
N TRP A 180 -15.19 12.20 -2.36
CA TRP A 180 -14.38 13.39 -2.07
C TRP A 180 -14.59 13.92 -0.65
N MET A 181 -15.70 13.57 0.02
CA MET A 181 -16.03 13.96 1.39
C MET A 181 -15.42 13.05 2.47
N VAL A 182 -14.86 11.89 2.09
CA VAL A 182 -14.34 10.88 3.03
C VAL A 182 -12.81 10.70 2.93
N PRO A 183 -12.11 10.40 4.05
CA PRO A 183 -12.58 10.39 5.43
C PRO A 183 -12.94 11.80 5.95
N PRO A 184 -13.97 11.93 6.81
CA PRO A 184 -14.15 13.16 7.58
C PRO A 184 -12.99 13.33 8.59
N LYS A 185 -12.76 14.58 9.03
CA LYS A 185 -11.76 14.85 10.08
C LYS A 185 -12.14 14.12 11.37
N ILE A 186 -11.16 13.54 12.07
CA ILE A 186 -11.36 12.83 13.35
C ILE A 186 -12.07 13.72 14.38
N SER A 187 -11.72 15.00 14.43
CA SER A 187 -12.36 15.97 15.33
C SER A 187 -13.86 16.11 15.07
N LEU A 188 -14.30 16.02 13.81
CA LEU A 188 -15.70 16.04 13.45
C LEU A 188 -16.42 14.78 13.93
N LEU A 189 -15.79 13.60 13.75
CA LEU A 189 -16.32 12.33 14.26
C LEU A 189 -16.51 12.39 15.78
N LYS A 190 -15.48 12.83 16.52
CA LYS A 190 -15.53 12.98 17.98
C LYS A 190 -16.63 13.93 18.44
N LEU A 191 -16.86 15.04 17.71
CA LEU A 191 -17.88 16.03 18.05
C LEU A 191 -19.30 15.50 17.82
N THR A 192 -19.48 14.59 16.86
CA THR A 192 -20.78 13.98 16.53
C THR A 192 -21.09 12.70 17.32
N GLN A 193 -20.13 12.16 18.08
CA GLN A 193 -20.33 10.96 18.89
C GLN A 193 -21.00 11.29 20.23
N GLY A 194 -22.26 10.89 20.39
CA GLY A 194 -22.95 10.93 21.69
C GLY A 194 -22.41 9.90 22.68
N GLU A 195 -22.70 10.07 23.98
CA GLU A 195 -22.18 9.22 25.06
C GLU A 195 -22.47 7.72 24.87
N THR A 196 -23.64 7.37 24.33
CA THR A 196 -24.03 5.97 24.06
C THR A 196 -23.17 5.34 22.97
N LEU A 197 -22.90 6.06 21.88
CA LEU A 197 -21.99 5.61 20.82
C LEU A 197 -20.58 5.45 21.36
N ARG A 198 -20.11 6.38 22.20
CA ARG A 198 -18.79 6.31 22.80
C ARG A 198 -18.60 5.04 23.64
N LYS A 199 -19.55 4.72 24.52
CA LYS A 199 -19.54 3.47 25.32
C LYS A 199 -19.59 2.22 24.44
N LEU A 200 -20.33 2.26 23.34
CA LEU A 200 -20.44 1.13 22.43
C LEU A 200 -19.12 0.89 21.68
N TYR A 201 -18.45 1.96 21.22
CA TYR A 201 -17.10 1.91 20.67
C TYR A 201 -16.08 1.39 21.69
N GLU A 202 -16.11 1.87 22.94
CA GLU A 202 -15.20 1.41 24.01
C GLU A 202 -15.32 -0.09 24.31
N GLN A 203 -16.51 -0.67 24.12
CA GLN A 203 -16.77 -2.08 24.43
C GLN A 203 -16.56 -3.02 23.24
N HIS A 204 -16.72 -2.53 22.01
CA HIS A 204 -16.76 -3.36 20.81
C HIS A 204 -15.74 -2.96 19.74
N HIS A 205 -14.87 -1.99 20.00
CA HIS A 205 -13.84 -1.55 19.07
C HIS A 205 -12.45 -1.72 19.68
N VAL A 206 -11.52 -2.24 18.89
CA VAL A 206 -10.13 -2.40 19.29
C VAL A 206 -9.29 -1.37 18.57
N VAL A 207 -8.50 -0.63 19.35
CA VAL A 207 -7.46 0.29 18.88
C VAL A 207 -6.23 -0.02 19.72
N GLN A 208 -5.35 -0.84 19.19
CA GLN A 208 -4.14 -1.28 19.91
C GLN A 208 -2.97 -1.40 18.96
N ASP A 209 -1.80 -0.95 19.43
CA ASP A 209 -0.50 -1.20 18.83
C ASP A 209 0.41 -1.85 19.86
N MET A 210 0.90 -3.04 19.51
CA MET A 210 1.79 -3.83 20.35
C MET A 210 3.13 -4.03 19.65
N LEU A 211 4.18 -3.51 20.27
CA LEU A 211 5.56 -3.61 19.82
C LEU A 211 6.15 -4.90 20.38
N VAL A 212 6.54 -5.83 19.51
CA VAL A 212 7.12 -7.12 19.93
C VAL A 212 8.44 -7.37 19.22
N PRO A 213 9.38 -8.13 19.81
CA PRO A 213 10.57 -8.58 19.09
C PRO A 213 10.18 -9.33 17.81
N MET A 214 10.88 -9.09 16.71
CA MET A 214 10.58 -9.71 15.40
C MET A 214 10.58 -11.24 15.48
N LYS A 215 11.45 -11.82 16.31
CA LYS A 215 11.52 -13.27 16.57
C LYS A 215 10.22 -13.85 17.16
N CYS A 216 9.39 -13.03 17.80
CA CYS A 216 8.12 -13.41 18.40
C CYS A 216 6.91 -13.08 17.50
N MET A 217 7.11 -12.52 16.31
CA MET A 217 6.04 -12.04 15.42
C MET A 217 4.98 -13.12 15.13
N MET A 218 5.41 -14.34 14.82
CA MET A 218 4.50 -15.43 14.45
C MET A 218 3.57 -15.80 15.63
N GLN A 219 4.13 -15.88 16.83
CA GLN A 219 3.36 -16.10 18.06
C GLN A 219 2.40 -14.93 18.34
N ALA A 220 2.87 -13.69 18.17
CA ALA A 220 2.05 -12.51 18.36
C ALA A 220 0.86 -12.46 17.37
N LEU A 221 1.09 -12.77 16.10
CA LEU A 221 0.03 -12.84 15.08
C LEU A 221 -1.03 -13.89 15.42
N HIS A 222 -0.64 -15.04 15.98
CA HIS A 222 -1.59 -16.03 16.48
C HIS A 222 -2.42 -15.51 17.65
N THR A 223 -1.81 -14.81 18.61
CA THR A 223 -2.53 -14.17 19.72
C THR A 223 -3.52 -13.13 19.21
N PHE A 224 -3.12 -12.23 18.32
CA PHE A 224 -4.02 -11.25 17.69
C PHE A 224 -5.17 -11.93 16.91
N HIS A 225 -4.87 -12.99 16.17
CA HIS A 225 -5.89 -13.74 15.42
C HIS A 225 -6.92 -14.39 16.35
N ASN A 226 -6.48 -15.05 17.42
CA ASN A 226 -7.35 -15.80 18.31
C ASN A 226 -8.15 -14.88 19.25
N ASP A 227 -7.54 -13.82 19.76
CA ASP A 227 -8.13 -13.02 20.84
C ASP A 227 -9.04 -11.90 20.31
N ILE A 228 -8.72 -11.32 19.16
CA ILE A 228 -9.47 -10.18 18.59
C ILE A 228 -9.94 -10.39 17.15
N HIS A 229 -9.20 -11.14 16.33
CA HIS A 229 -9.58 -11.46 14.94
C HIS A 229 -9.96 -10.21 14.11
N VAL A 230 -9.18 -9.12 14.24
CA VAL A 230 -9.36 -7.87 13.51
C VAL A 230 -8.44 -7.84 12.29
N TYR A 231 -9.00 -7.48 11.13
CA TYR A 231 -8.26 -7.34 9.88
C TYR A 231 -8.74 -6.13 9.07
N PRO A 232 -7.85 -5.43 8.34
CA PRO A 232 -6.41 -5.73 8.17
C PRO A 232 -5.56 -5.44 9.42
N ILE A 233 -4.40 -6.11 9.53
CA ILE A 233 -3.42 -5.88 10.61
C ILE A 233 -2.32 -4.96 10.07
N TRP A 234 -1.94 -3.95 10.88
CA TRP A 234 -0.80 -3.10 10.63
C TRP A 234 0.48 -3.80 11.09
N LEU A 235 1.49 -3.83 10.22
CA LEU A 235 2.82 -4.37 10.53
C LEU A 235 3.87 -3.34 10.16
N CYS A 236 4.60 -2.83 11.16
CA CYS A 236 5.68 -1.88 10.94
C CYS A 236 6.96 -2.34 11.66
N PRO A 237 7.89 -3.01 10.96
CA PRO A 237 9.20 -3.34 11.50
C PRO A 237 9.99 -2.08 11.86
N PHE A 238 10.69 -2.11 12.99
CA PHE A 238 11.56 -1.01 13.43
C PHE A 238 12.76 -1.54 14.21
N ILE A 239 13.86 -0.80 14.17
CA ILE A 239 15.06 -1.10 14.96
C ILE A 239 14.90 -0.43 16.31
N LEU A 240 15.03 -1.20 17.40
CA LEU A 240 15.04 -0.69 18.76
C LEU A 240 16.51 -0.64 19.26
N PRO A 241 17.12 0.55 19.38
CA PRO A 241 18.48 0.68 19.89
C PRO A 241 18.59 0.25 21.35
N SER A 242 19.70 -0.38 21.71
CA SER A 242 20.06 -0.61 23.11
C SER A 242 20.58 0.69 23.73
N GLN A 243 19.65 1.52 24.20
CA GLN A 243 19.93 2.76 24.90
C GLN A 243 19.05 2.82 26.17
N PRO A 244 19.54 3.42 27.27
CA PRO A 244 18.73 3.58 28.48
C PRO A 244 17.48 4.42 28.22
N GLY A 245 16.36 4.04 28.82
CA GLY A 245 15.09 4.75 28.70
C GLY A 245 13.90 3.85 29.03
N LEU A 246 12.68 4.38 28.91
CA LEU A 246 11.45 3.62 29.19
C LEU A 246 11.27 2.37 28.31
N VAL A 247 11.83 2.41 27.10
CA VAL A 247 11.68 1.37 26.08
C VAL A 247 13.07 1.01 25.57
N HIS A 248 13.47 -0.24 25.79
CA HIS A 248 14.76 -0.77 25.35
C HIS A 248 14.70 -2.30 25.17
N PRO A 249 15.57 -2.91 24.37
CA PRO A 249 15.61 -4.36 24.23
C PRO A 249 15.92 -5.06 25.55
N LYS A 250 15.58 -6.35 25.65
CA LYS A 250 15.83 -7.15 26.86
C LYS A 250 17.33 -7.33 27.15
N GLY A 251 18.13 -7.42 26.09
CA GLY A 251 19.58 -7.53 26.18
C GLY A 251 20.28 -6.20 25.87
N ASP A 252 21.60 -6.22 25.92
CA ASP A 252 22.43 -5.03 25.71
C ASP A 252 22.68 -4.70 24.22
N GLU A 253 22.01 -5.41 23.31
CA GLU A 253 22.17 -5.25 21.87
C GLU A 253 20.94 -4.63 21.20
N THR A 254 21.19 -3.92 20.11
CA THR A 254 20.13 -3.38 19.24
C THR A 254 19.37 -4.53 18.60
N GLU A 255 18.05 -4.51 18.67
CA GLU A 255 17.20 -5.62 18.22
C GLU A 255 16.09 -5.13 17.27
N LEU A 256 15.69 -6.00 16.33
CA LEU A 256 14.59 -5.74 15.41
C LEU A 256 13.25 -6.08 16.07
N TYR A 257 12.35 -5.10 16.11
CA TYR A 257 10.98 -5.23 16.60
C TYR A 257 9.99 -5.04 15.46
N VAL A 258 8.73 -5.38 15.70
CA VAL A 258 7.61 -5.10 14.82
C VAL A 258 6.45 -4.53 15.64
N ASP A 259 5.90 -3.44 15.16
CA ASP A 259 4.63 -2.90 15.61
C ASP A 259 3.48 -3.66 14.95
N ILE A 260 2.65 -4.31 15.77
CA ILE A 260 1.46 -5.04 15.36
C ILE A 260 0.24 -4.25 15.82
N GLY A 261 -0.42 -3.60 14.86
CA GLY A 261 -1.57 -2.75 15.09
C GLY A 261 -2.88 -3.39 14.66
N ALA A 262 -3.90 -3.32 15.52
CA ALA A 262 -5.25 -3.76 15.25
C ALA A 262 -6.26 -2.65 15.52
N TYR A 263 -7.11 -2.41 14.51
CA TYR A 263 -8.00 -1.26 14.39
C TYR A 263 -9.31 -1.71 13.78
N GLY A 264 -10.36 -1.85 14.57
CA GLY A 264 -11.63 -2.34 14.05
C GLY A 264 -12.52 -3.04 15.06
N GLU A 265 -13.68 -3.47 14.58
CA GLU A 265 -14.60 -4.32 15.34
C GLU A 265 -14.10 -5.79 15.37
N PRO A 266 -13.88 -6.36 16.57
CA PRO A 266 -13.54 -7.78 16.73
C PRO A 266 -14.62 -8.70 16.17
N ARG A 267 -14.20 -9.80 15.53
CA ARG A 267 -15.12 -10.77 14.91
C ARG A 267 -15.29 -12.06 15.72
N VAL A 268 -14.76 -12.09 16.93
CA VAL A 268 -14.87 -13.24 17.84
C VAL A 268 -16.26 -13.26 18.52
N LYS A 269 -16.88 -14.43 18.66
CA LYS A 269 -18.29 -14.58 19.10
C LYS A 269 -18.58 -14.05 20.52
N HIS A 270 -17.57 -13.97 21.39
CA HIS A 270 -17.70 -13.54 22.78
C HIS A 270 -16.55 -12.59 23.15
N PHE A 271 -16.41 -11.50 22.39
CA PHE A 271 -15.41 -10.49 22.71
C PHE A 271 -15.75 -9.79 24.02
N GLU A 272 -14.82 -9.82 24.97
CA GLU A 272 -14.88 -8.98 26.17
C GLU A 272 -13.61 -8.12 26.21
N ALA A 273 -13.76 -6.83 25.89
CA ALA A 273 -12.64 -5.91 25.70
C ALA A 273 -11.60 -5.99 26.82
N ARG A 274 -12.04 -5.95 28.09
CA ARG A 274 -11.12 -5.95 29.22
C ARG A 274 -10.31 -7.23 29.33
N SER A 275 -10.93 -8.41 29.22
CA SER A 275 -10.22 -9.68 29.41
C SER A 275 -9.31 -9.98 28.22
N CYS A 276 -9.78 -9.75 26.98
CA CYS A 276 -8.96 -9.88 25.77
C CYS A 276 -7.75 -8.93 25.79
N MET A 277 -7.94 -7.65 26.14
CA MET A 277 -6.82 -6.69 26.19
C MET A 277 -5.81 -7.05 27.26
N ARG A 278 -6.26 -7.47 28.44
CA ARG A 278 -5.33 -7.93 29.51
C ARG A 278 -4.55 -9.18 29.12
N GLN A 279 -5.15 -10.11 28.38
CA GLN A 279 -4.44 -11.28 27.84
C GLN A 279 -3.37 -10.86 26.83
N LEU A 280 -3.71 -9.94 25.94
CA LEU A 280 -2.77 -9.40 24.96
C LEU A 280 -1.62 -8.64 25.63
N GLU A 281 -1.91 -7.74 26.57
CA GLU A 281 -0.91 -7.01 27.37
C GLU A 281 0.01 -7.99 28.11
N LYS A 282 -0.55 -9.03 28.74
CA LYS A 282 0.23 -10.07 29.42
C LYS A 282 1.17 -10.81 28.47
N PHE A 283 0.68 -11.18 27.28
CA PHE A 283 1.52 -11.81 26.26
C PHE A 283 2.67 -10.88 25.84
N VAL A 284 2.38 -9.61 25.56
CA VAL A 284 3.37 -8.61 25.15
C VAL A 284 4.45 -8.44 26.22
N ARG A 285 4.08 -8.35 27.51
CA ARG A 285 5.05 -8.33 28.61
C ARG A 285 5.93 -9.59 28.64
N SER A 286 5.33 -10.78 28.43
CA SER A 286 6.06 -12.05 28.48
C SER A 286 7.18 -12.18 27.44
N VAL A 287 7.08 -11.43 26.34
CA VAL A 287 8.09 -11.40 25.26
C VAL A 287 8.98 -10.15 25.31
N HIS A 288 8.95 -9.36 26.39
CA HIS A 288 9.64 -8.06 26.48
C HIS A 288 9.22 -7.10 25.36
N GLY A 289 7.91 -7.06 25.09
CA GLY A 289 7.29 -6.10 24.20
C GLY A 289 6.72 -4.89 24.93
N PHE A 290 6.22 -3.93 24.17
CA PHE A 290 5.72 -2.65 24.66
C PHE A 290 4.38 -2.31 24.02
N GLN A 291 3.51 -1.62 24.75
CA GLN A 291 2.26 -1.08 24.21
C GLN A 291 2.42 0.40 23.85
N MET A 292 1.84 0.83 22.73
CA MET A 292 1.78 2.27 22.44
C MET A 292 0.82 2.98 23.39
N LEU A 293 1.33 3.98 24.10
CA LEU A 293 0.64 4.64 25.21
C LEU A 293 -0.57 5.50 24.80
N TYR A 294 -0.83 5.69 23.51
CA TYR A 294 -2.05 6.38 23.07
C TYR A 294 -3.28 5.45 23.12
N ALA A 295 -3.08 4.13 23.07
CA ALA A 295 -4.15 3.14 23.18
C ALA A 295 -4.61 2.97 24.64
N ASP A 296 -5.73 2.29 24.84
CA ASP A 296 -6.27 2.04 26.18
C ASP A 296 -5.40 1.03 26.95
N CYS A 297 -4.99 1.42 28.16
CA CYS A 297 -4.19 0.62 29.06
C CYS A 297 -5.08 -0.01 30.14
N TYR A 298 -5.14 -1.34 30.13
CA TYR A 298 -5.86 -2.18 31.10
C TYR A 298 -4.94 -2.79 32.16
N MET A 299 -3.64 -2.55 32.07
CA MET A 299 -2.64 -2.90 33.08
C MET A 299 -2.86 -2.11 34.37
N ASN A 300 -2.54 -2.72 35.50
CA ASN A 300 -2.33 -1.96 36.74
C ASN A 300 -0.94 -1.27 36.71
N ARG A 301 -0.62 -0.50 37.75
CA ARG A 301 0.62 0.29 37.81
C ARG A 301 1.85 -0.62 37.84
N GLU A 302 1.77 -1.73 38.55
CA GLU A 302 2.86 -2.69 38.69
C GLU A 302 3.15 -3.39 37.35
N GLU A 303 2.10 -3.85 36.66
CA GLU A 303 2.18 -4.43 35.31
C GLU A 303 2.72 -3.41 34.29
N PHE A 304 2.38 -2.14 34.44
CA PHE A 304 2.92 -1.07 33.59
C PHE A 304 4.44 -0.91 33.77
N TRP A 305 4.91 -0.83 35.01
CA TRP A 305 6.35 -0.70 35.30
C TRP A 305 7.13 -2.02 35.14
N GLU A 306 6.45 -3.16 35.02
CA GLU A 306 7.04 -4.40 34.50
C GLU A 306 7.34 -4.29 33.00
N MET A 307 6.47 -3.61 32.23
CA MET A 307 6.63 -3.43 30.79
C MET A 307 7.65 -2.34 30.44
N PHE A 308 7.66 -1.22 31.17
CA PHE A 308 8.51 -0.06 30.89
C PHE A 308 9.55 0.15 31.99
N ASP A 309 10.82 0.39 31.65
CA ASP A 309 11.85 0.68 32.65
C ASP A 309 11.69 2.08 33.24
N GLY A 310 11.06 2.16 34.40
CA GLY A 310 10.82 3.40 35.13
C GLY A 310 12.05 3.97 35.84
N SER A 311 13.19 3.27 35.89
CA SER A 311 14.33 3.63 36.74
C SER A 311 14.85 5.04 36.48
N LEU A 312 15.10 5.37 35.21
CA LEU A 312 15.58 6.71 34.82
C LEU A 312 14.47 7.76 34.99
N TYR A 313 13.23 7.40 34.69
CA TYR A 313 12.07 8.29 34.76
C TYR A 313 11.80 8.76 36.20
N HIS A 314 11.74 7.83 37.16
CA HIS A 314 11.49 8.17 38.56
C HIS A 314 12.65 8.95 39.18
N LYS A 315 13.90 8.59 38.86
CA LYS A 315 15.09 9.33 39.29
C LYS A 315 15.02 10.80 38.85
N LEU A 316 14.70 11.06 37.59
CA LEU A 316 14.59 12.43 37.08
C LEU A 316 13.42 13.19 37.69
N ARG A 317 12.28 12.51 37.92
CA ARG A 317 11.13 13.14 38.57
C ARG A 317 11.43 13.62 39.98
N GLU A 318 12.19 12.85 40.74
CA GLU A 318 12.64 13.24 42.07
C GLU A 318 13.64 14.40 42.00
N GLN A 319 14.70 14.28 41.19
CA GLN A 319 15.74 15.32 41.07
C GLN A 319 15.22 16.67 40.60
N LEU A 320 14.16 16.68 39.78
CA LEU A 320 13.55 17.88 39.21
C LEU A 320 12.26 18.31 39.93
N ASN A 321 11.93 17.71 41.09
CA ASN A 321 10.71 18.02 41.86
C ASN A 321 9.42 17.96 41.03
N CYS A 322 9.31 17.00 40.12
CA CYS A 322 8.16 16.84 39.23
C CYS A 322 6.95 16.17 39.89
N GLN A 323 7.12 15.57 41.07
CA GLN A 323 6.09 14.75 41.72
C GLN A 323 4.81 15.54 42.01
N ASP A 324 4.96 16.78 42.49
CA ASP A 324 3.83 17.66 42.81
C ASP A 324 3.37 18.51 41.61
N ALA A 325 4.23 18.66 40.60
CA ALA A 325 3.98 19.55 39.47
C ALA A 325 3.30 18.87 38.26
N PHE A 326 3.57 17.57 38.04
CA PHE A 326 3.11 16.86 36.85
C PHE A 326 2.63 15.43 37.18
N PRO A 327 1.51 14.97 36.60
CA PRO A 327 1.06 13.59 36.77
C PRO A 327 2.10 12.59 36.27
N GLU A 328 2.08 11.38 36.82
CA GLU A 328 2.90 10.28 36.31
C GLU A 328 2.42 9.85 34.91
N VAL A 329 3.29 9.21 34.11
CA VAL A 329 2.90 8.67 32.80
C VAL A 329 1.73 7.71 32.95
N TYR A 330 1.79 6.79 33.93
CA TYR A 330 0.71 5.85 34.19
C TYR A 330 -0.63 6.56 34.50
N ASP A 331 -0.58 7.62 35.30
CA ASP A 331 -1.77 8.40 35.69
C ASP A 331 -2.44 9.12 34.51
N LYS A 332 -1.77 9.24 33.36
CA LYS A 332 -2.36 9.84 32.15
C LYS A 332 -2.97 8.82 31.20
N ILE A 333 -2.57 7.55 31.31
CA ILE A 333 -2.91 6.52 30.33
C ILE A 333 -3.82 5.44 30.90
N CYS A 334 -3.86 5.29 32.22
CA CYS A 334 -4.70 4.28 32.85
C CYS A 334 -6.16 4.59 32.55
N LYS A 335 -6.97 3.53 32.46
CA LYS A 335 -8.38 3.67 32.08
C LYS A 335 -9.16 4.66 32.94
N ALA A 336 -8.82 4.78 34.23
CA ALA A 336 -9.46 5.72 35.16
C ALA A 336 -9.17 7.20 34.84
N ALA A 337 -8.10 7.51 34.11
CA ALA A 337 -7.73 8.88 33.77
C ALA A 337 -8.34 9.38 32.45
N ARG A 338 -8.87 8.47 31.62
CA ARG A 338 -9.45 8.78 30.32
C ARG A 338 -10.97 8.91 30.34
N HIS A 339 -11.59 8.72 31.52
CA HIS A 339 -13.04 8.70 31.69
C HIS A 339 -13.51 9.34 33.00
#